data_AF-A0A060Z2T9-F1
#
_entry.id   AF-A0A060Z2T9-F1
#
_cell.length_a   1.000
_cell.length_b   1.000
_cell.length_c   1.000
_cell.angle_alpha   90.00
_cell.angle_beta   90.00
_cell.angle_gamma   90.00
#
_symmetry.space_group_name_H-M   'P 1'
#
loop_
_entity.id
_entity.type
_entity.pdbx_description
1 polymer ?
#
loop_
_entity_poly.entity_id
_entity_poly.type
_entity_poly.pdbx_seq_one_letter_code
_entity_poly.pdbx_strand_id
1 'polypeptide(L)'
;MAGSVYETVEGSTIEIGCDGDSLTVNGIKMVLKKDIVTSNGVIHLIDKVLIPDSAKEVMELVGESQSTFSDMVSELGLSAAMKPETEYTLLAPLNPAFSDEVMSIDQSMLKVILENHILKLKHTLSELYNGQLLETISGKLLRVFIYRTV
;
A
#
# COMPACT_ATOMS: atom_id res chain seq x y z
N MET A 1 -1.42 22.90 14.92
CA MET A 1 -0.58 23.53 13.88
C MET A 1 -0.49 22.56 12.71
N ALA A 2 -0.44 23.04 11.47
CA ALA A 2 -0.21 22.15 10.32
C ALA A 2 1.15 21.48 10.47
N GLY A 3 1.24 20.17 10.21
CA GLY A 3 2.49 19.44 10.23
C GLY A 3 3.45 19.94 9.15
N SER A 4 4.74 19.68 9.34
CA SER A 4 5.79 19.92 8.35
C SER A 4 6.33 18.59 7.86
N VAL A 5 6.61 18.50 6.57
CA VAL A 5 7.08 17.28 5.92
C VAL A 5 8.61 17.29 5.86
N TYR A 6 9.24 16.18 6.24
CA TYR A 6 10.69 16.00 6.22
C TYR A 6 11.07 14.73 5.49
N GLU A 7 12.11 14.79 4.66
CA GLU A 7 12.69 13.63 4.00
C GLU A 7 13.56 12.84 4.98
N THR A 8 13.37 11.52 5.04
CA THR A 8 14.22 10.62 5.81
C THR A 8 15.44 10.20 4.99
N VAL A 9 16.46 9.62 5.63
CA VAL A 9 17.63 9.08 4.91
C VAL A 9 17.25 7.95 3.93
N GLU A 10 16.12 7.28 4.16
CA GLU A 10 15.59 6.27 3.24
C GLU A 10 14.99 6.87 1.95
N GLY A 11 14.65 8.16 1.96
CA GLY A 11 14.08 8.92 0.84
C GLY A 11 12.58 9.17 0.97
N SER A 12 11.84 8.34 1.71
CA SER A 12 10.43 8.62 2.03
C SER A 12 10.30 9.80 2.98
N THR A 13 9.16 10.50 2.88
CA THR A 13 8.86 11.64 3.75
C THR A 13 8.02 11.25 4.95
N ILE A 14 8.28 11.89 6.10
CA ILE A 14 7.43 11.82 7.29
C ILE A 14 6.85 13.19 7.62
N GLU A 15 5.61 13.22 8.10
CA GLU A 15 4.99 14.43 8.63
C GLU A 15 5.30 14.56 10.12
N ILE A 16 5.87 15.68 10.52
CA ILE A 16 6.09 16.05 11.91
C ILE A 16 5.14 17.16 12.30
N GLY A 17 4.28 16.89 13.28
CA GLY A 17 3.29 17.84 13.78
C GLY A 17 3.35 18.00 15.31
N CYS A 18 2.41 18.79 15.82
CA CYS A 18 2.17 18.94 17.25
C CYS A 18 0.67 18.94 17.52
N ASP A 19 0.24 18.15 18.50
CA ASP A 19 -1.10 18.20 19.07
C ASP A 19 -0.99 18.52 20.57
N GLY A 20 -1.25 19.78 20.93
CA GLY A 20 -0.88 20.34 22.22
C GLY A 20 0.65 20.34 22.40
N ASP A 21 1.12 19.84 23.53
CA ASP A 21 2.55 19.70 23.85
C ASP A 21 3.22 18.43 23.27
N SER A 22 2.41 17.52 22.73
CA SER A 22 2.85 16.25 22.16
C SER A 22 3.26 16.40 20.71
N LEU A 23 4.50 16.03 20.40
CA LEU A 23 5.00 15.93 19.03
C LEU A 23 4.39 14.68 18.37
N THR A 24 3.92 14.83 17.13
CA THR A 24 3.32 13.76 16.34
C THR A 24 4.21 13.41 15.15
N VAL A 25 4.22 12.12 14.79
CA VAL A 25 4.86 11.60 13.58
C VAL A 25 3.79 10.91 12.76
N ASN A 26 3.56 11.36 11.52
CA ASN A 26 2.46 10.93 10.65
C ASN A 26 1.10 10.98 11.37
N GLY A 27 0.85 12.07 12.11
CA GLY A 27 -0.37 12.26 12.90
C GLY A 27 -0.48 11.44 14.20
N ILE A 28 0.49 10.57 14.50
CA ILE A 28 0.46 9.69 15.68
C ILE A 28 1.32 10.28 16.81
N LYS A 29 0.75 10.37 18.02
CA LYS A 29 1.45 10.77 19.26
C LYS A 29 2.36 9.64 19.79
N MET A 30 3.50 9.44 19.13
CA MET A 30 4.45 8.38 19.50
C MET A 30 5.68 8.87 20.28
N VAL A 31 5.89 10.19 20.38
CA VAL A 31 7.12 10.75 20.98
C VAL A 31 7.00 10.79 22.50
N LEU A 32 7.75 9.93 23.18
CA LEU A 32 7.75 9.79 24.64
C LEU A 32 8.67 10.81 25.35
N LYS A 33 9.81 11.12 24.74
CA LYS A 33 10.80 12.06 25.27
C LYS A 33 11.44 12.84 24.12
N LYS A 34 11.49 14.16 24.23
CA LYS A 34 12.03 15.06 23.21
C LYS A 34 13.29 15.77 23.68
N ASP A 35 14.01 16.35 22.72
CA ASP A 35 15.10 17.30 22.92
C ASP A 35 16.31 16.75 23.69
N ILE A 36 16.70 15.50 23.42
CA ILE A 36 17.96 14.95 23.94
C ILE A 36 19.08 15.40 23.00
N VAL A 37 19.75 16.49 23.37
CA VAL A 37 20.81 17.12 22.57
C VAL A 37 22.13 16.37 22.74
N THR A 38 22.81 16.11 21.61
CA THR A 38 24.15 15.52 21.55
C THR A 38 25.09 16.43 20.74
N SER A 39 26.38 16.08 20.64
CA SER A 39 27.36 16.88 19.89
C SER A 39 27.08 16.96 18.38
N ASN A 40 26.27 16.05 17.84
CA ASN A 40 26.05 15.90 16.39
C ASN A 40 24.57 15.83 16.00
N GLY A 41 23.63 16.06 16.93
CA GLY A 41 22.22 15.98 16.63
C GLY A 41 21.31 16.06 17.85
N VAL A 42 20.05 15.70 17.63
CA VAL A 42 19.00 15.65 18.65
C VAL A 42 18.28 14.31 18.54
N ILE A 43 17.99 13.70 19.69
CA ILE A 43 17.25 12.43 19.79
C ILE A 43 15.85 12.71 20.36
N HIS A 44 14.85 12.10 19.73
CA HIS A 44 13.48 11.99 20.23
C HIS A 44 13.15 10.50 20.38
N LEU A 45 12.72 10.07 21.57
CA LEU A 45 12.32 8.69 21.82
C LEU A 45 10.90 8.50 21.31
N ILE A 46 10.69 7.48 20.48
CA ILE A 46 9.37 7.08 19.97
C ILE A 46 8.99 5.68 20.47
N ASP A 47 7.70 5.42 20.65
CA ASP A 47 7.17 4.12 21.12
C ASP A 47 6.69 3.20 19.99
N LYS A 48 6.82 3.63 18.73
CA LYS A 48 6.49 2.87 17.53
C LYS A 48 7.65 2.86 16.55
N VAL A 49 7.77 1.76 15.80
CA VAL A 49 8.73 1.64 14.71
C VAL A 49 8.18 2.34 13.46
N LEU A 50 9.02 3.17 12.84
CA LEU A 50 8.72 3.72 11.51
C LEU A 50 9.12 2.69 10.46
N ILE A 51 8.13 2.00 9.89
CA ILE A 51 8.33 1.01 8.83
C ILE A 51 8.06 1.70 7.49
N PRO A 52 9.08 1.98 6.66
CA PRO A 52 8.88 2.55 5.33
C PRO A 52 8.18 1.54 4.40
N ASP A 53 7.52 2.04 3.37
CA ASP A 53 6.80 1.19 2.42
C ASP A 53 7.73 0.22 1.66
N SER A 54 9.00 0.59 1.48
CA SER A 54 10.04 -0.27 0.92
C SER A 54 10.37 -1.51 1.77
N ALA A 55 9.98 -1.51 3.05
CA ALA A 55 10.19 -2.63 3.99
C ALA A 55 8.91 -3.44 4.26
N LYS A 56 7.78 -3.10 3.62
CA LYS A 56 6.50 -3.77 3.77
C LYS A 56 6.25 -4.77 2.65
N GLU A 57 5.49 -5.81 2.94
CA GLU A 57 4.92 -6.67 1.91
C GLU A 57 3.84 -5.92 1.12
N VAL A 58 3.60 -6.32 -0.13
CA VAL A 58 2.66 -5.63 -1.03
C VAL A 58 1.23 -5.56 -0.47
N MET A 59 0.80 -6.55 0.30
CA MET A 59 -0.53 -6.56 0.94
C MET A 59 -0.63 -5.56 2.09
N GLU A 60 0.48 -5.24 2.76
CA GLU A 60 0.53 -4.23 3.83
C GLU A 60 0.47 -2.79 3.29
N LEU A 61 0.64 -2.61 1.97
CA LEU A 61 0.46 -1.33 1.28
C LEU A 61 -1.00 -1.04 0.93
N VAL A 62 -1.90 -2.01 1.07
CA VAL A 62 -3.33 -1.83 0.81
C VAL A 62 -3.93 -0.98 1.94
N GLY A 63 -4.46 0.20 1.59
CA GLY A 63 -5.00 1.15 2.56
C GLY A 63 -6.47 0.89 2.93
N GLU A 64 -6.99 1.68 3.87
CA GLU A 64 -8.38 1.57 4.35
C GLU A 64 -9.43 1.73 3.25
N SER A 65 -9.13 2.53 2.22
CA SER A 65 -10.02 2.73 1.06
C SER A 65 -10.13 1.51 0.14
N GLN A 66 -9.31 0.49 0.36
CA GLN A 66 -9.27 -0.77 -0.36
C GLN A 66 -9.43 -1.98 0.58
N SER A 67 -9.90 -1.76 1.82
CA SER A 67 -10.04 -2.81 2.83
C SER A 67 -10.90 -3.99 2.35
N THR A 68 -11.97 -3.72 1.58
CA THR A 68 -12.84 -4.78 1.05
C THR A 68 -12.07 -5.72 0.11
N PHE A 69 -11.13 -5.19 -0.68
CA PHE A 69 -10.25 -6.00 -1.52
C PHE A 69 -9.29 -6.86 -0.66
N SER A 70 -8.63 -6.28 0.34
CA SER A 70 -7.70 -7.04 1.21
C SER A 70 -8.41 -8.16 1.97
N ASP A 71 -9.62 -7.89 2.47
CA ASP A 71 -10.41 -8.87 3.21
C ASP A 71 -10.75 -10.07 2.31
N MET A 72 -11.24 -9.83 1.10
CA MET A 72 -11.56 -10.93 0.17
C MET A 72 -10.34 -11.71 -0.32
N VAL A 73 -9.21 -11.04 -0.57
CA VAL A 73 -7.96 -11.72 -0.93
C VAL A 73 -7.52 -12.67 0.19
N SER A 74 -7.70 -12.26 1.45
CA SER A 74 -7.42 -13.09 2.62
C SER A 74 -8.43 -14.23 2.77
N GLU A 75 -9.73 -13.92 2.76
CA GLU A 75 -10.83 -14.88 2.96
C GLU A 75 -10.87 -15.98 1.89
N LEU A 76 -10.57 -15.66 0.63
CA LEU A 76 -10.55 -16.62 -0.47
C LEU A 76 -9.21 -17.37 -0.61
N GLY A 77 -8.28 -17.12 0.32
CA GLY A 77 -6.97 -17.79 0.41
C GLY A 77 -6.02 -17.43 -0.73
N LEU A 78 -6.17 -16.25 -1.34
CA LEU A 78 -5.30 -15.78 -2.42
C LEU A 78 -3.95 -15.27 -1.89
N SER A 79 -3.91 -14.79 -0.66
CA SER A 79 -2.66 -14.42 0.04
C SER A 79 -1.68 -15.59 0.12
N ALA A 80 -2.16 -16.81 0.35
CA ALA A 80 -1.32 -18.02 0.41
C ALA A 80 -0.68 -18.39 -0.95
N ALA A 81 -1.22 -17.89 -2.07
CA ALA A 81 -0.64 -18.07 -3.39
C ALA A 81 0.51 -17.07 -3.67
N MET A 82 0.64 -16.02 -2.85
CA MET A 82 1.69 -15.02 -2.95
C MET A 82 2.92 -15.48 -2.17
N LYS A 83 4.04 -15.69 -2.87
CA LYS A 83 5.30 -16.13 -2.27
C LYS A 83 6.05 -14.92 -1.73
N PRO A 84 6.61 -14.96 -0.51
CA PRO A 84 7.36 -13.84 0.06
C PRO A 84 8.56 -13.38 -0.80
N GLU A 85 9.20 -14.34 -1.49
CA GLU A 85 10.37 -14.11 -2.34
C GLU A 85 10.03 -13.55 -3.74
N THR A 86 8.74 -13.32 -4.04
CA THR A 86 8.27 -12.91 -5.36
C THR A 86 7.63 -11.54 -5.29
N GLU A 87 7.98 -10.65 -6.22
CA GLU A 87 7.37 -9.35 -6.32
C GLU A 87 6.06 -9.41 -7.12
N TYR A 88 5.01 -8.75 -6.62
CA TYR A 88 3.69 -8.72 -7.24
C TYR A 88 3.26 -7.28 -7.50
N THR A 89 2.28 -7.11 -8.40
CA THR A 89 1.53 -5.87 -8.54
C THR A 89 0.05 -6.13 -8.25
N LEU A 90 -0.53 -5.36 -7.34
CA LEU A 90 -1.94 -5.46 -6.99
C LEU A 90 -2.74 -4.35 -7.70
N LEU A 91 -3.78 -4.76 -8.40
CA LEU A 91 -4.79 -3.87 -8.96
C LEU A 91 -5.95 -3.79 -7.95
N ALA A 92 -5.77 -3.04 -6.86
CA ALA A 92 -6.74 -2.99 -5.76
C ALA A 92 -7.87 -1.97 -6.04
N PRO A 93 -9.13 -2.40 -6.24
CA PRO A 93 -10.26 -1.49 -6.40
C PRO A 93 -10.56 -0.75 -5.10
N LEU A 94 -11.15 0.44 -5.20
CA LEU A 94 -11.73 1.14 -4.05
C LEU A 94 -12.94 0.36 -3.51
N ASN A 95 -13.21 0.48 -2.20
CA ASN A 95 -14.34 -0.19 -1.54
C ASN A 95 -15.69 -0.04 -2.29
N PRO A 96 -16.09 1.14 -2.83
CA PRO A 96 -17.34 1.29 -3.57
C PRO A 96 -17.44 0.46 -4.86
N ALA A 97 -16.34 -0.07 -5.39
CA ALA A 97 -16.36 -0.96 -6.56
C ALA A 97 -16.95 -2.34 -6.23
N PHE A 98 -16.99 -2.73 -4.96
CA PHE A 98 -17.61 -3.96 -4.48
C PHE A 98 -19.08 -3.71 -4.14
N SER A 99 -19.88 -3.45 -5.19
CA SER A 99 -21.34 -3.26 -5.06
C SER A 99 -22.05 -4.55 -4.66
N ASP A 100 -23.32 -4.44 -4.25
CA ASP A 100 -24.15 -5.61 -3.93
C ASP A 100 -24.19 -6.64 -5.06
N GLU A 101 -24.15 -6.18 -6.32
CA GLU A 101 -24.09 -7.06 -7.50
C GLU A 101 -22.79 -7.88 -7.53
N VAL A 102 -21.64 -7.24 -7.27
CA VAL A 102 -20.34 -7.91 -7.21
C VAL A 102 -20.28 -8.87 -6.02
N MET A 103 -20.80 -8.45 -4.87
CA MET A 103 -20.82 -9.26 -3.65
C MET A 103 -21.80 -10.44 -3.72
N SER A 104 -22.76 -10.41 -4.66
CA SER A 104 -23.70 -11.51 -4.92
C SER A 104 -23.16 -12.55 -5.91
N ILE A 105 -21.98 -12.33 -6.49
CA ILE A 105 -21.33 -13.31 -7.36
C ILE A 105 -20.89 -14.52 -6.52
N ASP A 106 -21.03 -15.71 -7.11
CA ASP A 106 -20.57 -16.95 -6.48
C ASP A 106 -19.08 -16.85 -6.07
N GLN A 107 -18.74 -17.35 -4.88
CA GLN A 107 -17.40 -17.23 -4.30
C GLN A 107 -16.30 -17.81 -5.21
N SER A 108 -16.58 -18.90 -5.95
CA SER A 108 -15.60 -19.47 -6.87
C SER A 108 -15.31 -18.55 -8.05
N MET A 109 -16.33 -17.85 -8.55
CA MET A 109 -16.19 -16.85 -9.60
C MET A 109 -15.52 -15.58 -9.08
N LEU A 110 -15.88 -15.13 -7.88
CA LEU A 110 -15.25 -13.99 -7.23
C LEU A 110 -13.76 -14.21 -7.01
N LYS A 111 -13.38 -15.43 -6.59
CA LYS A 111 -11.97 -15.83 -6.49
C LYS A 111 -11.24 -15.68 -7.83
N VAL A 112 -11.80 -16.22 -8.92
CA VAL A 112 -11.21 -16.09 -10.27
C VAL A 112 -11.13 -14.63 -10.73
N ILE A 113 -12.09 -13.78 -10.34
CA ILE A 113 -12.06 -12.35 -10.61
C ILE A 113 -10.87 -11.71 -9.88
N LEU A 114 -10.70 -11.97 -8.59
CA LEU A 114 -9.61 -11.40 -7.79
C LEU A 114 -8.24 -11.94 -8.18
N GLU A 115 -8.13 -13.18 -8.65
CA GLU A 115 -6.88 -13.70 -9.26
C GLU A 115 -6.44 -12.88 -10.47
N ASN A 116 -7.37 -12.22 -11.18
CA ASN A 116 -7.03 -11.34 -12.30
C ASN A 116 -6.58 -9.95 -11.84
N HIS A 117 -6.67 -9.62 -10.55
CA HIS A 117 -6.21 -8.37 -9.97
C HIS A 117 -4.79 -8.47 -9.37
N ILE A 118 -4.14 -9.63 -9.49
CA ILE A 118 -2.78 -9.87 -8.97
C ILE A 118 -1.88 -10.24 -10.15
N LEU A 119 -0.81 -9.47 -10.38
CA LEU A 119 0.17 -9.70 -11.44
C LEU A 119 1.41 -10.40 -10.90
N LYS A 120 2.00 -11.32 -11.68
CA LYS A 120 3.16 -12.15 -11.29
C LYS A 120 4.49 -11.40 -11.20
N LEU A 121 4.51 -10.14 -11.62
CA LEU A 121 5.70 -9.30 -11.65
C LEU A 121 5.36 -7.93 -11.06
N LYS A 122 6.38 -7.27 -10.54
CA LYS A 122 6.34 -5.86 -10.19
C LYS A 122 6.35 -5.00 -11.45
N HIS A 123 5.37 -4.12 -11.54
CA HIS A 123 5.28 -3.09 -12.55
C HIS A 123 5.03 -1.76 -11.87
N THR A 124 5.98 -0.84 -12.04
CA THR A 124 5.81 0.56 -11.66
C THR A 124 5.01 1.30 -12.74
N LEU A 125 4.34 2.38 -12.35
CA LEU A 125 3.55 3.18 -13.30
C LEU A 125 4.39 3.72 -14.47
N SER A 126 5.67 4.02 -14.23
CA SER A 126 6.62 4.50 -15.25
C SER A 126 7.03 3.43 -16.27
N GLU A 127 6.90 2.15 -15.94
CA GLU A 127 7.23 1.04 -16.83
C GLU A 127 6.07 0.67 -17.76
N LEU A 128 4.86 1.17 -17.48
CA LEU A 128 3.69 0.86 -18.28
C LEU A 128 3.74 1.57 -19.63
N TYR A 129 3.42 0.85 -20.70
CA TYR A 129 3.30 1.41 -22.05
C TYR A 129 2.02 0.95 -22.77
N ASN A 130 1.53 1.79 -23.68
CA ASN A 130 0.30 1.51 -24.42
C ASN A 130 0.43 0.23 -25.26
N GLY A 131 -0.52 -0.69 -25.12
CA GLY A 131 -0.53 -1.98 -25.81
C GLY A 131 0.26 -3.09 -25.09
N GLN A 132 0.87 -2.81 -23.93
CA GLN A 132 1.52 -3.83 -23.11
C GLN A 132 0.52 -4.92 -22.66
N LEU A 133 1.02 -6.15 -22.52
CA LEU A 133 0.27 -7.28 -21.97
C LEU A 133 0.86 -7.64 -20.61
N LEU A 134 0.03 -7.64 -19.57
CA LEU A 134 0.41 -8.00 -18.19
C LEU A 134 -0.19 -9.36 -17.83
N GLU A 135 0.63 -10.26 -17.29
CA GLU A 135 0.18 -11.60 -16.89
C GLU A 135 -0.28 -11.63 -15.44
N THR A 136 -1.50 -12.12 -15.22
CA THR A 136 -2.10 -12.31 -13.90
C THR A 136 -1.64 -13.64 -13.26
N ILE A 137 -1.88 -13.83 -11.96
CA ILE A 137 -1.55 -15.11 -11.29
C ILE A 137 -2.36 -16.29 -11.85
N SER A 138 -3.56 -16.05 -12.37
CA SER A 138 -4.39 -17.02 -13.09
C SER A 138 -3.91 -17.32 -14.52
N GLY A 139 -2.86 -16.65 -15.00
CA GLY A 139 -2.30 -16.81 -16.35
C GLY A 139 -3.06 -16.08 -17.46
N LYS A 140 -4.01 -15.19 -17.11
CA LYS A 140 -4.67 -14.33 -18.09
C LYS A 140 -3.82 -13.11 -18.42
N LEU A 141 -4.05 -12.53 -19.60
CA LEU A 141 -3.36 -11.33 -20.06
C LEU A 141 -4.28 -10.11 -20.01
N LEU A 142 -3.84 -9.07 -19.31
CA LEU A 142 -4.49 -7.76 -19.29
C LEU A 142 -3.81 -6.83 -20.29
N ARG A 143 -4.59 -6.12 -21.11
CA ARG A 143 -4.10 -5.10 -22.02
C ARG A 143 -4.01 -3.75 -21.32
N VAL A 144 -2.86 -3.09 -21.44
CA VAL A 144 -2.65 -1.74 -20.94
C VAL A 144 -3.04 -0.73 -22.01
N PHE A 145 -3.86 0.24 -21.62
CA PHE A 145 -4.23 1.38 -22.46
C PHE A 145 -3.82 2.67 -21.75
N ILE A 146 -2.99 3.48 -22.40
CA ILE A 146 -2.52 4.76 -21.86
C ILE A 146 -3.13 5.89 -22.67
N TYR A 147 -3.85 6.77 -21.97
CA TYR A 147 -4.51 7.93 -22.56
C TYR A 147 -3.90 9.21 -21.99
N ARG A 148 -3.94 10.28 -22.79
CA ARG A 148 -3.60 11.61 -22.31
C ARG A 148 -4.82 12.19 -21.58
N THR A 149 -4.64 12.58 -20.33
CA THR A 149 -5.63 13.38 -19.61
C THR A 149 -5.54 14.83 -20.10
N VAL A 150 -6.68 15.38 -20.50
CA VAL A 150 -6.85 16.77 -20.98
C VAL A 150 -7.34 17.68 -19.88
#